data_AF-A0A4V1ZRY5-F1
#
_entry.id   AF-A0A4V1ZRY5-F1
#
_cell.length_a   1.000
_cell.length_b   1.000
_cell.length_c   1.000
_cell.angle_alpha   90.00
_cell.angle_beta   90.00
_cell.angle_gamma   90.00
#
_symmetry.space_group_name_H-M   'P 1'
#
loop_
_entity.id
_entity.type
_entity.pdbx_description
1 polymer ?
#
loop_
_entity_poly.entity_id
_entity_poly.type
_entity_poly.pdbx_seq_one_letter_code
_entity_poly.pdbx_strand_id
1 'polypeptide(L)'
;MPTEAGGRKKSVYNNYRPSFSFNTGNQISGEVLFPELEELKPGNTTKAIVKLLPSKHIRQNLKSGDAFTILEGEKIVGTGIIQQIQKKSQATDL
;
A
#
# COMPACT_ATOMS: atom_id res chain seq x y z
N MET A 1 -3.19 -5.02 10.24
CA MET A 1 -2.90 -5.95 11.37
C MET A 1 -3.68 -5.55 12.60
N PRO A 2 -4.08 -6.49 13.47
CA PRO A 2 -4.69 -6.18 14.77
C PRO A 2 -3.75 -5.39 15.68
N THR A 3 -4.32 -4.65 16.64
CA THR A 3 -3.55 -3.85 17.60
C THR A 3 -2.69 -4.75 18.49
N GLU A 4 -3.22 -5.89 18.89
CA GLU A 4 -2.64 -6.89 19.78
C GLU A 4 -1.42 -7.57 19.12
N ALA A 5 -1.42 -7.65 17.79
CA ALA A 5 -0.31 -8.14 16.98
C ALA A 5 0.72 -7.04 16.64
N GLY A 6 0.68 -5.91 17.34
CA GLY A 6 1.59 -4.79 17.14
C GLY A 6 1.18 -3.85 16.00
N GLY A 7 -0.05 -3.91 15.49
CA GLY A 7 -0.55 -3.00 14.44
C GLY A 7 -0.75 -1.54 14.90
N ARG A 8 -1.56 -0.79 14.15
CA ARG A 8 -2.00 0.55 14.56
C ARG A 8 -3.04 0.46 15.68
N LYS A 9 -3.08 1.48 16.55
CA LYS A 9 -4.13 1.64 17.57
C LYS A 9 -5.37 2.37 17.07
N LYS A 10 -5.21 3.21 16.03
CA LYS A 10 -6.26 4.05 15.45
C LYS A 10 -6.51 3.64 14.00
N SER A 11 -7.72 3.92 13.53
CA SER A 11 -8.10 3.76 12.12
C SER A 11 -7.17 4.52 11.17
N VAL A 12 -7.21 4.12 9.89
CA VAL A 12 -6.65 4.88 8.78
C VAL A 12 -7.77 5.35 7.86
N TYR A 13 -7.57 6.47 7.19
CA TYR A 13 -8.55 7.13 6.33
C TYR A 13 -7.99 7.26 4.90
N ASN A 14 -8.82 7.76 3.99
CA ASN A 14 -8.35 8.17 2.66
C ASN A 14 -7.16 9.15 2.73
N ASN A 15 -6.32 9.11 1.70
CA ASN A 15 -5.05 9.86 1.62
C ASN A 15 -4.00 9.44 2.66
N TYR A 16 -4.17 8.26 3.27
CA TYR A 16 -3.14 7.65 4.10
C TYR A 16 -1.89 7.33 3.25
N ARG A 17 -0.71 7.82 3.68
CA ARG A 17 0.56 7.74 2.93
C ARG A 17 1.64 6.91 3.61
N PRO A 18 1.52 5.57 3.65
CA PRO A 18 2.56 4.70 4.20
C PRO A 18 3.67 4.40 3.19
N SER A 19 4.65 3.64 3.66
CA SER A 19 5.63 2.95 2.84
C SER A 19 5.16 1.55 2.46
N PHE A 20 5.52 1.09 1.26
CA PHE A 20 5.26 -0.26 0.76
C PHE A 20 6.58 -0.97 0.46
N SER A 21 6.72 -2.21 0.94
CA SER A 21 7.83 -3.09 0.57
C SER A 21 7.28 -4.29 -0.18
N PHE A 22 7.85 -4.57 -1.35
CA PHE A 22 7.47 -5.71 -2.19
C PHE A 22 8.48 -6.85 -2.02
N ASN A 23 8.92 -7.16 -0.81
CA ASN A 23 9.98 -8.16 -0.55
C ASN A 23 11.32 -7.82 -1.24
N THR A 24 11.64 -6.52 -1.35
CA THR A 24 12.88 -6.01 -1.97
C THR A 24 13.81 -5.32 -0.99
N GLY A 25 13.43 -5.21 0.28
CA GLY A 25 14.10 -4.35 1.27
C GLY A 25 13.86 -2.85 1.06
N ASN A 26 13.62 -2.41 -0.17
CA ASN A 26 13.28 -1.02 -0.49
C ASN A 26 11.85 -0.69 -0.05
N GLN A 27 11.71 0.48 0.59
CA GLN A 27 10.42 1.08 0.90
C GLN A 27 10.05 2.13 -0.15
N ILE A 28 8.83 2.05 -0.66
CA ILE A 28 8.30 2.99 -1.65
C ILE A 28 7.06 3.64 -1.06
N SER A 29 7.05 4.98 -0.98
CA SER A 29 5.86 5.70 -0.51
C SER A 29 4.72 5.56 -1.49
N GLY A 30 3.51 5.42 -0.97
CA GLY A 30 2.29 5.37 -1.77
C GLY A 30 1.11 5.95 -1.02
N GLU A 31 0.03 6.19 -1.73
CA GLU A 31 -1.21 6.72 -1.19
C GLU A 31 -2.30 5.65 -1.27
N VAL A 32 -3.02 5.46 -0.16
CA VAL A 32 -4.12 4.50 -0.04
C VAL A 32 -5.45 5.23 -0.19
N LEU A 33 -6.30 4.66 -1.03
CA LEU A 33 -7.68 5.08 -1.22
C LEU A 33 -8.63 3.90 -0.98
N PHE A 34 -9.65 4.13 -0.16
CA PHE A 34 -10.74 3.22 0.15
C PHE A 34 -11.99 3.69 -0.61
N PRO A 35 -12.39 3.03 -1.71
CA PRO A 35 -13.53 3.46 -2.50
C PRO A 35 -14.88 3.26 -1.78
N GLU A 36 -14.97 2.22 -0.94
CA GLU A 36 -16.21 1.80 -0.29
C GLU A 36 -16.25 2.09 1.22
N LEU A 37 -15.18 2.68 1.78
CA LEU A 37 -15.05 2.90 3.22
C LEU A 37 -14.50 4.31 3.50
N GLU A 38 -15.01 4.95 4.55
CA GLU A 38 -14.45 6.20 5.06
C GLU A 38 -13.16 5.94 5.87
N GLU A 39 -13.15 4.85 6.63
CA GLU A 39 -12.03 4.43 7.46
C GLU A 39 -11.82 2.90 7.45
N LEU A 40 -10.58 2.48 7.70
CA LEU A 40 -10.23 1.09 7.95
C LEU A 40 -9.71 0.95 9.38
N LYS A 41 -10.45 0.18 10.18
CA LYS A 41 -10.08 -0.14 11.57
C LYS A 41 -8.94 -1.16 11.61
N PRO A 42 -8.07 -1.12 12.64
CA PRO A 42 -7.06 -2.17 12.85
C PRO A 42 -7.68 -3.57 12.89
N GLY A 43 -6.98 -4.55 12.33
CA GLY A 43 -7.46 -5.94 12.22
C GLY A 43 -8.39 -6.23 11.04
N ASN A 44 -9.08 -5.23 10.49
CA ASN A 44 -9.97 -5.43 9.35
C ASN A 44 -9.20 -5.56 8.03
N THR A 45 -9.85 -6.15 7.02
CA THR A 45 -9.34 -6.28 5.65
C THR A 45 -10.31 -5.65 4.67
N THR A 46 -9.80 -5.01 3.63
CA THR A 46 -10.60 -4.40 2.56
C THR A 46 -9.85 -4.43 1.23
N LYS A 47 -10.56 -4.19 0.13
CA LYS A 47 -9.94 -3.83 -1.15
C LYS A 47 -9.66 -2.33 -1.14
N ALA A 48 -8.45 -1.95 -1.52
CA ALA A 48 -8.03 -0.56 -1.59
C ALA A 48 -7.27 -0.31 -2.89
N ILE A 49 -7.30 0.93 -3.36
CA ILE A 49 -6.47 1.39 -4.47
C ILE A 49 -5.20 1.99 -3.85
N VAL A 50 -4.04 1.50 -4.30
CA VAL A 50 -2.74 2.05 -3.89
C VAL A 50 -2.11 2.75 -5.07
N LYS A 51 -1.87 4.06 -4.92
CA LYS A 51 -1.12 4.87 -5.88
C LYS A 51 0.31 5.02 -5.38
N LEU A 52 1.24 4.25 -5.94
CA LEU A 52 2.66 4.40 -5.63
C LEU A 52 3.18 5.76 -6.13
N LEU A 53 3.98 6.43 -5.30
CA LEU A 53 4.70 7.63 -5.72
C LEU A 53 5.87 7.24 -6.65
N PRO A 54 6.21 8.10 -7.63
CA PRO A 54 7.32 7.82 -8.53
C PRO A 54 8.62 7.49 -7.78
N SER A 55 9.23 6.34 -8.09
CA SER A 55 10.46 5.89 -7.46
C SER A 55 11.21 4.95 -8.39
N LYS A 56 12.54 5.13 -8.47
CA LYS A 56 13.44 4.24 -9.22
C LYS A 56 13.48 2.81 -8.67
N HIS A 57 13.03 2.61 -7.44
CA HIS A 57 13.06 1.31 -6.75
C HIS A 57 11.80 0.47 -6.99
N ILE A 58 10.78 1.01 -7.70
CA ILE A 58 9.61 0.23 -8.09
C ILE A 58 10.07 -0.82 -9.10
N ARG A 59 9.94 -2.10 -8.73
CA ARG A 59 10.22 -3.20 -9.65
C ARG A 59 9.22 -3.19 -10.81
N GLN A 60 9.71 -3.43 -12.02
CA GLN A 60 8.92 -3.36 -13.25
C GLN A 60 8.02 -4.59 -13.48
N ASN A 61 8.28 -5.68 -12.76
CA ASN A 61 7.64 -6.98 -12.93
C ASN A 61 6.67 -7.33 -11.80
N LEU A 62 6.18 -6.34 -11.04
CA LEU A 62 5.07 -6.56 -10.12
C LEU A 62 3.90 -7.18 -10.89
N LYS A 63 3.20 -8.13 -10.26
CA LYS A 63 2.05 -8.83 -10.86
C LYS A 63 1.02 -9.19 -9.80
N SER A 64 -0.18 -9.57 -10.26
CA SER A 64 -1.21 -10.12 -9.38
C SER A 64 -0.69 -11.35 -8.64
N GLY A 65 -1.05 -11.48 -7.36
CA GLY A 65 -0.56 -12.52 -6.47
C GLY A 65 0.73 -12.15 -5.71
N ASP A 66 1.47 -11.12 -6.13
CA ASP A 66 2.63 -10.67 -5.35
C ASP A 66 2.17 -10.11 -4.00
N ALA A 67 2.83 -10.54 -2.93
CA ALA A 67 2.62 -10.01 -1.59
C ALA A 67 3.42 -8.73 -1.36
N PHE A 68 2.90 -7.88 -0.48
CA PHE A 68 3.59 -6.68 -0.02
C PHE A 68 3.30 -6.39 1.45
N THR A 69 4.17 -5.59 2.04
CA THR A 69 4.07 -5.13 3.43
C THR A 69 3.86 -3.62 3.43
N ILE A 70 3.02 -3.14 4.36
CA ILE A 70 2.73 -1.74 4.60
C ILE A 70 3.45 -1.32 5.88
N LEU A 71 4.26 -0.27 5.80
CA LEU A 71 5.11 0.20 6.88
C LEU A 71 4.86 1.66 7.25
N GLU A 72 5.02 1.96 8.54
CA GLU A 72 5.16 3.30 9.10
C GLU A 72 6.55 3.39 9.75
N GLY A 73 7.50 4.00 9.05
CA GLY A 73 8.91 3.88 9.39
C GLY A 73 9.37 2.43 9.25
N GLU A 74 9.89 1.85 10.33
CA GLU A 74 10.32 0.44 10.37
C GLU A 74 9.20 -0.52 10.81
N LYS A 75 8.07 0.03 11.27
CA LYS A 75 6.98 -0.76 11.84
C LYS A 75 6.07 -1.30 10.75
N ILE A 76 5.85 -2.62 10.75
CA ILE A 76 4.82 -3.25 9.91
C ILE A 76 3.44 -2.98 10.51
N VAL A 77 2.56 -2.39 9.71
CA VAL A 77 1.19 -2.05 10.13
C VAL A 77 0.12 -2.78 9.31
N GLY A 78 0.51 -3.33 8.16
CA GLY A 78 -0.37 -4.09 7.29
C GLY A 78 0.41 -4.96 6.31
N THR A 79 -0.31 -5.86 5.69
CA THR A 79 0.16 -6.71 4.60
C THR A 79 -0.95 -6.77 3.54
N GLY A 80 -0.58 -7.11 2.32
CA GLY A 80 -1.54 -7.24 1.24
C GLY A 80 -1.03 -8.10 0.09
N ILE A 81 -1.94 -8.40 -0.83
CA ILE A 81 -1.67 -9.11 -2.06
C ILE A 81 -2.17 -8.24 -3.21
N ILE A 82 -1.35 -8.08 -4.25
CA ILE A 82 -1.74 -7.36 -5.46
C ILE A 82 -2.85 -8.14 -6.16
N GLN A 83 -4.01 -7.53 -6.32
CA GLN A 83 -5.11 -8.14 -7.08
C GLN A 83 -5.03 -7.78 -8.57
N GLN A 84 -4.69 -6.53 -8.88
CA GLN A 84 -4.57 -6.03 -10.23
C GLN A 84 -3.57 -4.86 -10.26
N ILE A 85 -2.88 -4.69 -11.38
CA ILE A 85 -2.00 -3.55 -11.63
C ILE A 85 -2.61 -2.68 -12.71
N GLN A 86 -2.68 -1.38 -12.42
CA GLN A 86 -3.04 -0.35 -13.40
C GLN A 86 -1.79 0.49 -13.67
N LYS A 87 -1.19 0.31 -14.85
CA LYS A 87 -0.12 1.21 -15.30
C LYS A 87 -0.79 2.46 -15.85
N LYS A 88 -0.53 3.63 -15.27
CA LYS A 88 -0.78 4.87 -16.01
C LYS A 88 0.17 4.86 -17.21
N SER A 89 -0.38 4.90 -18.41
CA SER A 89 0.41 5.26 -19.58
C SER A 89 1.05 6.61 -19.29
N GLN A 90 2.36 6.74 -19.49
CA GLN A 90 2.97 8.05 -19.57
C GLN A 90 2.29 8.75 -20.75
N ALA A 91 1.39 9.68 -20.48
CA ALA A 91 1.06 10.68 -21.48
C ALA A 91 2.37 11.46 -21.66
N THR A 92 2.96 11.34 -22.84
CA THR A 92 4.02 12.24 -23.27
C THR A 92 3.37 13.61 -23.30
N ASP A 93 3.59 14.42 -22.26
CA ASP A 93 3.32 15.85 -22.33
C ASP A 93 4.29 16.40 -23.38
N LEU A 94 3.79 16.53 -24.62
CA LEU A 94 4.41 17.19 -25.77
C LEU A 94 4.19 18.70 -25.66
#